data_AF-A0A0F9M056-F1
#
_entry.id   AF-A0A0F9M056-F1
#
_cell.length_a   1.000
_cell.length_b   1.000
_cell.length_c   1.000
_cell.angle_alpha   90.00
_cell.angle_beta   90.00
_cell.angle_gamma   90.00
#
_symmetry.space_group_name_H-M   'P 1'
#
loop_
_entity.id
_entity.type
_entity.pdbx_description
1 polymer ?
#
loop_
_entity_poly.entity_id
_entity_poly.type
_entity_poly.pdbx_seq_one_letter_code
_entity_poly.pdbx_strand_id
1 'polypeptide(L)'
;MKREPDGEGSTMHRQKKCPACGSEKRVFERLSEEAVKLGAAPEGFKMPYQMERCLVGEPKAQAEQPMGAKVPVVAVVLDICYDCHCVYAPEIMTGKAVKAPTPKKLVVPGQG
;
A
#
# COMPACT_ATOMS: atom_id res chain seq x y z
N MET A 1 -0.49 -13.27 5.89
CA MET A 1 -1.59 -12.33 6.18
C MET A 1 -2.33 -12.02 4.89
N LYS A 2 -3.55 -12.54 4.69
CA LYS A 2 -4.45 -11.97 3.69
C LYS A 2 -5.28 -10.93 4.42
N ARG A 3 -5.08 -9.65 4.07
CA ARG A 3 -5.82 -8.51 4.62
C ARG A 3 -6.81 -8.12 3.52
N GLU A 4 -8.06 -8.57 3.65
CA GLU A 4 -9.12 -8.18 2.73
C GLU A 4 -9.51 -6.72 3.04
N PRO A 5 -9.55 -5.84 2.03
CA PRO A 5 -10.10 -4.50 2.20
C PRO A 5 -11.63 -4.59 2.30
N ASP A 6 -12.19 -4.13 3.41
CA ASP A 6 -13.62 -3.89 3.51
C ASP A 6 -13.97 -2.76 2.52
N GLY A 7 -14.75 -3.07 1.48
CA GLY A 7 -15.11 -2.16 0.37
C GLY A 7 -15.95 -0.93 0.76
N GLU A 8 -16.19 -0.66 2.04
CA GLU A 8 -16.98 0.47 2.53
C GLU A 8 -16.11 1.48 3.28
N GLY A 9 -15.69 2.52 2.57
CA GLY A 9 -15.03 3.71 3.16
C GLY A 9 -13.57 3.90 2.79
N SER A 10 -13.03 3.15 1.83
CA SER A 10 -11.69 3.40 1.33
C SER A 10 -11.67 4.64 0.43
N THR A 11 -10.96 5.70 0.84
CA THR A 11 -10.75 6.86 -0.03
C THR A 11 -9.35 6.81 -0.64
N MET A 12 -9.28 6.99 -1.95
CA MET A 12 -8.02 7.09 -2.69
C MET A 12 -7.79 8.55 -3.07
N HIS A 13 -6.71 9.13 -2.57
CA HIS A 13 -6.22 10.42 -2.99
C HIS A 13 -5.09 10.23 -4.00
N ARG A 14 -5.28 10.71 -5.23
CA ARG A 14 -4.27 10.63 -6.31
C ARG A 14 -3.73 12.01 -6.64
N GLN A 15 -2.44 12.22 -6.38
CA GLN A 15 -1.73 13.43 -6.74
C GLN A 15 -1.16 13.28 -8.16
N LYS A 16 -1.78 13.94 -9.14
CA LYS A 16 -1.39 13.84 -10.56
C LYS A 16 -0.01 14.44 -10.83
N LYS A 17 0.28 15.60 -10.24
CA LYS A 17 1.48 16.40 -10.49
C LYS A 17 2.47 16.33 -9.34
N CYS A 18 3.75 16.39 -9.65
CA CYS A 18 4.81 16.51 -8.66
C CYS A 18 4.59 17.79 -7.83
N PRO A 19 4.58 17.73 -6.49
CA PRO A 19 4.41 18.90 -5.64
C PRO A 19 5.57 19.91 -5.75
N ALA A 20 6.76 19.47 -6.18
CA ALA A 20 7.94 20.32 -6.25
C ALA A 20 8.05 21.09 -7.59
N CYS A 21 7.81 20.42 -8.73
CA CYS A 21 8.02 21.01 -10.06
C CYS A 21 6.79 21.00 -10.97
N GLY A 22 5.67 20.40 -10.53
CA GLY A 22 4.44 20.31 -11.32
C GLY A 22 4.44 19.28 -12.45
N SER A 23 5.54 18.54 -12.66
CA SER A 23 5.63 17.49 -13.68
C SER A 23 4.66 16.34 -13.43
N GLU A 24 4.13 15.75 -14.50
CA GLU A 24 3.30 14.55 -14.47
C GLU A 24 4.11 13.26 -14.70
N LYS A 25 5.40 13.38 -15.04
CA LYS A 25 6.26 12.24 -15.35
C LYS A 25 6.81 11.62 -14.07
N ARG A 26 6.63 10.30 -13.94
CA ARG A 26 7.15 9.51 -12.82
C ARG A 26 8.01 8.36 -13.32
N VAL A 27 9.07 8.07 -12.58
CA VAL A 27 10.06 7.07 -12.97
C VAL A 27 9.43 5.68 -13.01
N PHE A 28 8.77 5.26 -11.94
CA PHE A 28 8.27 3.89 -11.84
C PHE A 28 6.97 3.67 -12.62
N GLU A 29 6.14 4.70 -12.79
CA GLU A 29 5.01 4.67 -13.74
C GLU A 29 5.49 4.37 -15.17
N ARG A 30 6.55 5.05 -15.63
CA ARG A 30 7.16 4.77 -16.96
C ARG A 30 7.77 3.38 -17.06
N LEU A 31 8.50 2.96 -16.02
CA LEU A 31 9.11 1.63 -15.97
C LEU A 31 8.05 0.53 -16.03
N SER A 32 6.89 0.77 -15.41
CA SER A 32 5.73 -0.14 -15.47
C SER A 32 5.15 -0.19 -16.89
N GLU A 33 4.95 0.96 -17.52
CA GLU A 33 4.47 1.03 -18.91
C GLU A 33 5.42 0.33 -19.89
N GLU A 34 6.74 0.50 -19.71
CA GLU A 34 7.76 -0.19 -20.52
C GLU A 34 7.74 -1.70 -20.29
N ALA A 35 7.64 -2.16 -19.04
CA ALA A 35 7.53 -3.58 -18.73
C ALA A 35 6.29 -4.22 -19.38
N VAL A 36 5.14 -3.52 -19.38
CA VAL A 36 3.93 -3.98 -20.08
C VAL A 36 4.12 -4.00 -21.59
N LYS A 37 4.71 -2.94 -22.18
CA LYS A 37 5.00 -2.88 -23.62
C LYS A 37 5.93 -3.99 -24.09
N LEU A 38 6.87 -4.40 -23.25
CA LEU A 38 7.82 -5.49 -23.52
C LEU A 38 7.24 -6.88 -23.27
N GLY A 39 5.99 -6.98 -22.79
CA GLY A 39 5.36 -8.27 -22.44
C GLY A 39 5.92 -8.90 -21.16
N ALA A 40 6.70 -8.16 -20.36
CA ALA A 40 7.27 -8.63 -19.09
C ALA A 40 6.27 -8.55 -17.92
N ALA A 41 5.16 -7.82 -18.10
CA ALA A 41 4.12 -7.64 -17.10
C ALA A 41 2.71 -7.64 -17.74
N PRO A 42 1.67 -8.06 -17.00
CA PRO A 42 0.29 -8.04 -17.48
C PRO A 42 -0.23 -6.61 -17.65
N GLU A 43 -1.25 -6.43 -18.50
CA GLU A 43 -1.89 -5.12 -18.70
C GLU A 43 -2.41 -4.53 -17.38
N GLY A 44 -2.14 -3.24 -17.17
CA GLY A 44 -2.51 -2.55 -15.94
C GLY A 44 -1.57 -2.80 -14.74
N PHE A 45 -0.48 -3.52 -14.94
CA PHE A 45 0.57 -3.65 -13.92
C PHE A 45 1.17 -2.28 -13.60
N LYS A 46 1.15 -1.93 -12.30
CA LYS A 46 1.82 -0.75 -11.76
C LYS A 46 2.83 -1.20 -10.72
N MET A 47 4.10 -0.94 -10.99
CA MET A 47 5.18 -1.06 -10.04
C MET A 47 5.39 0.31 -9.40
N PRO A 48 5.14 0.48 -8.09
CA PRO A 48 5.58 1.67 -7.38
C PRO A 48 7.05 1.51 -6.93
N TYR A 49 7.69 2.64 -6.57
CA TYR A 49 9.00 2.58 -5.92
C TYR A 49 8.92 1.80 -4.60
N GLN A 50 7.92 2.14 -3.79
CA GLN A 50 7.64 1.49 -2.52
C GLN A 50 6.15 1.61 -2.20
N MET A 51 5.57 0.53 -1.67
CA MET A 51 4.22 0.55 -1.12
C MET A 51 4.30 0.23 0.36
N GLU A 52 3.95 1.21 1.20
CA GLU A 52 3.85 1.01 2.64
C GLU A 52 2.39 0.92 3.06
N ARG A 53 2.08 0.00 3.97
CA ARG A 53 0.75 -0.11 4.59
C ARG A 53 0.91 0.04 6.09
N CYS A 54 0.46 1.17 6.61
CA CYS A 54 0.57 1.55 8.00
C CYS A 54 -0.79 1.48 8.68
N LEU A 55 -0.83 0.90 9.88
CA LEU A 55 -1.98 1.02 10.76
C LEU A 55 -1.94 2.42 11.39
N VAL A 56 -3.05 3.15 11.35
CA VAL A 56 -3.12 4.48 11.97
C VAL A 56 -3.53 4.31 13.43
N GLY A 57 -2.76 4.88 14.35
CA GLY A 57 -3.08 4.88 15.77
C GLY A 57 -1.90 4.49 16.65
N GLU A 58 -2.11 4.64 17.95
CA GLU A 58 -1.10 4.35 18.96
C GLU A 58 -0.90 2.83 19.09
N PRO A 59 0.35 2.31 19.10
CA PRO A 59 0.62 0.87 19.11
C PRO A 59 -0.05 0.11 20.27
N LYS A 60 -0.15 0.73 21.44
CA LYS A 60 -0.80 0.14 22.63
C LYS A 60 -2.30 -0.04 22.42
N ALA A 61 -2.98 1.00 21.94
CA ALA A 61 -4.40 0.94 21.63
C ALA A 61 -4.70 -0.09 20.52
N GLN A 62 -3.81 -0.23 19.54
CA GLN A 62 -3.94 -1.25 18.49
C GLN A 62 -3.77 -2.69 19.02
N ALA A 63 -2.90 -2.87 20.03
CA ALA A 63 -2.71 -4.17 20.68
C ALA A 63 -3.97 -4.60 21.46
N GLU A 64 -4.58 -3.67 22.18
CA GLU A 64 -5.77 -3.88 23.01
C GLU A 64 -7.07 -4.05 22.21
N GLN A 65 -7.10 -3.63 20.95
CA GLN A 65 -8.30 -3.77 20.12
C GLN A 65 -8.72 -5.23 19.95
N PRO A 66 -10.02 -5.54 20.16
CA PRO A 66 -10.52 -6.89 20.09
C PRO A 66 -10.42 -7.45 18.67
N MET A 67 -10.38 -8.77 18.58
CA MET A 67 -10.37 -9.48 17.30
C MET A 67 -11.66 -9.16 16.53
N GLY A 68 -11.54 -8.91 15.23
CA GLY A 68 -12.68 -8.44 14.42
C GLY A 68 -12.91 -6.92 14.47
N ALA A 69 -12.18 -6.16 15.28
CA ALA A 69 -12.25 -4.71 15.24
C ALA A 69 -11.74 -4.15 13.90
N LYS A 70 -12.44 -3.11 13.40
CA LYS A 70 -12.05 -2.35 12.21
C LYS A 70 -10.99 -1.32 12.58
N VAL A 71 -9.75 -1.54 12.14
CA VAL A 71 -8.61 -0.65 12.39
C VAL A 71 -8.42 0.26 11.17
N PRO A 72 -8.25 1.58 11.35
CA PRO A 72 -7.92 2.46 10.24
C PRO A 72 -6.53 2.11 9.68
N VAL A 73 -6.44 2.00 8.36
CA VAL A 73 -5.21 1.70 7.63
C VAL A 73 -4.98 2.78 6.59
N VAL A 74 -3.73 3.17 6.42
CA VAL A 74 -3.29 4.00 5.31
C VAL A 74 -2.26 3.20 4.52
N ALA A 75 -2.49 3.08 3.22
CA ALA A 75 -1.50 2.61 2.27
C ALA A 75 -0.96 3.82 1.50
N VAL A 76 0.35 3.99 1.52
CA VAL A 76 1.04 5.04 0.79
C VAL A 76 1.82 4.38 -0.32
N VAL A 77 1.59 4.84 -1.55
CA VAL A 77 2.34 4.44 -2.72
C VAL A 77 3.32 5.56 -3.02
N LEU A 78 4.61 5.29 -2.92
CA LEU A 78 5.68 6.23 -3.21
C LEU A 78 6.18 6.05 -4.65
N ASP A 79 6.54 7.16 -5.28
CA ASP A 79 7.17 7.23 -6.59
C ASP A 79 8.11 8.44 -6.66
N ILE A 80 8.92 8.49 -7.72
CA ILE A 80 9.95 9.49 -7.93
C ILE A 80 9.58 10.32 -9.17
N CYS A 81 9.62 11.64 -9.03
CA CYS A 81 9.46 12.53 -10.18
C CYS A 81 10.63 12.36 -11.15
N TYR A 82 10.32 12.21 -12.45
CA TYR A 82 11.34 12.02 -13.48
C TYR A 82 12.18 13.29 -13.72
N ASP A 83 11.58 14.48 -13.60
CA ASP A 83 12.26 15.72 -13.97
C ASP A 83 13.07 16.33 -12.80
N CYS A 84 12.56 16.27 -11.57
CA CYS A 84 13.21 16.89 -10.40
C CYS A 84 13.68 15.89 -9.34
N HIS A 85 13.48 14.59 -9.54
CA HIS A 85 13.87 13.51 -8.62
C HIS A 85 13.30 13.60 -7.19
N CYS A 86 12.27 14.43 -6.98
CA CYS A 86 11.55 14.47 -5.72
C CYS A 86 10.80 13.15 -5.50
N VAL A 87 11.00 12.53 -4.34
CA VAL A 87 10.24 11.36 -3.89
C VAL A 87 8.96 11.86 -3.21
N TYR A 88 7.81 11.41 -3.69
CA TYR A 88 6.51 11.81 -3.14
C TYR A 88 5.50 10.68 -3.23
N ALA A 89 4.36 10.85 -2.56
CA ALA A 89 3.27 9.86 -2.54
C ALA A 89 2.20 10.20 -3.59
N PRO A 90 2.28 9.68 -4.84
CA PRO A 90 1.25 9.93 -5.84
C PRO A 90 -0.11 9.32 -5.49
N GLU A 91 -0.16 8.24 -4.70
CA GLU A 91 -1.41 7.59 -4.32
C GLU A 91 -1.41 7.32 -2.81
N ILE A 92 -2.41 7.86 -2.11
CA ILE A 92 -2.66 7.61 -0.70
C ILE A 92 -4.03 6.95 -0.60
N MET A 93 -4.07 5.72 -0.13
CA MET A 93 -5.30 4.98 0.10
C MET A 93 -5.54 4.94 1.60
N THR A 94 -6.67 5.47 2.05
CA THR A 94 -7.14 5.26 3.41
C THR A 94 -8.22 4.18 3.38
N GLY A 95 -8.35 3.42 4.46
CA GLY A 95 -9.37 2.38 4.57
C GLY A 95 -9.45 1.83 5.97
N LYS A 96 -10.21 0.74 6.13
CA LYS A 96 -10.30 -0.02 7.37
C LYS A 96 -9.89 -1.46 7.06
N ALA A 97 -9.11 -2.06 7.96
CA ALA A 97 -8.78 -3.47 7.90
C ALA A 97 -9.27 -4.16 9.16
N VAL A 98 -9.79 -5.37 9.00
CA VAL A 98 -10.19 -6.21 10.12
C VAL A 98 -8.96 -6.88 10.71
N LYS A 99 -8.82 -6.80 12.04
CA LYS A 99 -7.78 -7.56 12.77
C LYS A 99 -8.11 -9.05 12.71
N ALA A 100 -7.47 -9.77 11.78
CA ALA A 100 -7.64 -11.20 11.57
C ALA A 100 -7.01 -12.03 12.73
N PRO A 101 -7.54 -13.24 13.03
CA PRO A 101 -6.88 -14.21 13.90
C PRO A 101 -5.45 -14.44 13.47
N THR A 102 -4.50 -14.11 14.37
CA THR A 102 -3.17 -14.72 14.32
C THR A 102 -3.42 -16.22 14.34
N PRO A 103 -3.00 -17.00 13.32
CA PRO A 103 -3.11 -18.45 13.42
C PRO A 103 -2.39 -18.84 14.72
N LYS A 104 -3.13 -19.47 15.64
CA LYS A 104 -2.53 -20.11 16.82
C LYS A 104 -1.38 -20.95 16.28
N LYS A 105 -0.18 -20.77 16.85
CA LYS A 105 1.09 -21.41 16.47
C LYS A 105 0.85 -22.62 15.55
N LEU A 106 1.37 -22.58 14.33
CA LEU A 106 1.57 -23.82 13.56
C LEU A 106 2.21 -24.81 14.54
N VAL A 107 1.48 -25.86 14.89
CA VAL A 107 2.03 -26.97 15.66
C VAL A 107 3.15 -27.49 14.77
N VAL A 108 4.40 -27.25 15.18
CA VAL A 108 5.55 -27.86 14.54
C VAL A 108 5.44 -29.33 14.89
N PRO A 109 5.29 -30.26 13.92
CA PRO A 109 5.20 -31.67 14.24
C PRO A 109 6.49 -32.10 14.95
N GLY A 110 6.39 -32.55 16.22
CA GLY A 110 7.55 -33.08 16.96
C GLY A 110 7.83 -32.48 18.35
N GLN A 111 6.99 -31.60 18.90
CA GLN A 111 7.03 -31.25 20.33
C GLN A 111 5.76 -31.75 21.03
N GLY A 112 5.82 -33.00 21.49
CA GLY A 112 4.91 -33.65 22.42
C GLY A 112 5.72 -34.49 23.40
#